data_AF-A0A838TKA0-F1
#
_entry.id   AF-A0A838TKA0-F1
#
_cell.length_a   1.000
_cell.length_b   1.000
_cell.length_c   1.000
_cell.angle_alpha   90.00
_cell.angle_beta   90.00
_cell.angle_gamma   90.00
#
_symmetry.space_group_name_H-M   'P 1'
#
loop_
_entity.id
_entity.type
_entity.pdbx_description
1 polymer ?
#
loop_
_entity_poly.entity_id
_entity_poly.type
_entity_poly.pdbx_seq_one_letter_code
_entity_poly.pdbx_strand_id
1 'polypeptide(L)'
;MLEIIALIFLTKEIGKIAKTKGLKPGRWQLYTVLAWVAGEIVGFIIGLLIFEINNFVSIMLMGLAGAITGYFALKANLSRRPDAFEDDIKQ
;
A
#
# COMPACT_ATOMS: atom_id res chain seq x y z
N MET A 1 -8.63 -2.58 -13.73
CA MET A 1 -9.80 -3.37 -13.23
C MET A 1 -9.38 -4.46 -12.26
N LEU A 2 -8.33 -5.24 -12.57
CA LEU A 2 -7.74 -6.19 -11.61
C LEU A 2 -7.15 -5.49 -10.37
N GLU A 3 -6.66 -4.25 -10.50
CA GLU A 3 -6.15 -3.49 -9.34
C GLU A 3 -7.25 -3.24 -8.29
N ILE A 4 -8.50 -3.01 -8.70
CA ILE A 4 -9.60 -2.77 -7.75
C ILE A 4 -9.87 -4.04 -6.93
N ILE A 5 -9.86 -5.21 -7.58
CA ILE A 5 -10.02 -6.49 -6.89
C ILE A 5 -8.87 -6.67 -5.88
N ALA A 6 -7.63 -6.43 -6.30
CA ALA A 6 -6.47 -6.48 -5.41
C ALA A 6 -6.63 -5.50 -4.23
N LEU A 7 -6.99 -4.25 -4.49
CA LEU A 7 -7.20 -3.22 -3.46
C LEU A 7 -8.27 -3.61 -2.44
N ILE A 8 -9.35 -4.28 -2.84
CA ILE A 8 -10.36 -4.78 -1.90
C ILE A 8 -9.74 -5.76 -0.89
N PHE A 9 -8.88 -6.68 -1.35
CA PHE A 9 -8.21 -7.63 -0.44
C PHE A 9 -7.14 -6.94 0.42
N LEU A 10 -6.32 -6.09 -0.19
CA LEU A 10 -5.22 -5.39 0.50
C LEU A 10 -5.72 -4.41 1.56
N THR A 11 -6.80 -3.67 1.27
CA THR A 11 -7.44 -2.77 2.25
C THR A 11 -8.08 -3.56 3.40
N LYS A 12 -8.71 -4.72 3.12
CA LYS A 12 -9.21 -5.61 4.19
C LYS A 12 -8.08 -6.11 5.09
N GLU A 13 -6.94 -6.49 4.53
CA GLU A 13 -5.76 -6.91 5.29
C GLU A 13 -5.24 -5.78 6.20
N ILE A 14 -5.04 -4.58 5.64
CA ILE A 14 -4.56 -3.42 6.40
C ILE A 14 -5.55 -3.02 7.51
N GLY A 15 -6.86 -3.10 7.24
CA GLY A 15 -7.88 -2.84 8.25
C GLY A 15 -7.78 -3.79 9.45
N LYS A 16 -7.44 -5.07 9.21
CA LYS A 16 -7.20 -6.05 10.28
C LYS A 16 -5.98 -5.67 11.10
N ILE A 17 -4.85 -5.37 10.45
CA ILE A 17 -3.61 -4.95 11.14
C ILE A 17 -3.86 -3.68 11.95
N ALA A 18 -4.50 -2.66 11.37
CA ALA A 18 -4.81 -1.43 12.08
C ALA A 18 -5.65 -1.69 13.34
N LYS A 19 -6.60 -2.65 13.29
CA LYS A 19 -7.41 -3.04 14.44
C LYS A 19 -6.58 -3.68 15.55
N THR A 20 -5.59 -4.53 15.25
CA THR A 20 -4.70 -5.11 16.29
C THR A 20 -3.84 -4.04 16.95
N LYS A 21 -3.45 -3.01 16.18
CA LYS A 21 -2.71 -1.83 16.67
C LYS A 21 -3.59 -0.81 17.41
N GLY A 22 -4.89 -1.09 17.64
CA GLY A 22 -5.82 -0.15 18.27
C GLY A 22 -6.13 1.10 17.43
N LEU A 23 -5.79 1.10 16.14
CA LEU A 23 -6.00 2.22 15.22
C LEU A 23 -7.31 2.09 14.46
N LYS A 24 -7.89 3.21 14.04
CA LYS A 24 -9.14 3.24 13.25
C LYS A 24 -8.92 2.59 11.87
N PRO A 25 -9.55 1.43 11.56
CA PRO A 25 -9.29 0.71 10.31
C PRO A 25 -9.59 1.53 9.06
N GLY A 26 -10.69 2.28 9.04
CA GLY A 26 -11.11 3.07 7.87
C GLY A 26 -10.08 4.13 7.44
N ARG A 27 -9.35 4.73 8.38
CA ARG A 27 -8.28 5.69 8.03
C ARG A 27 -7.13 5.00 7.31
N TRP A 28 -6.71 3.85 7.81
CA TRP A 28 -5.63 3.07 7.22
C TRP A 28 -6.00 2.43 5.89
N GLN A 29 -7.26 2.04 5.73
CA GLN A 29 -7.80 1.60 4.45
C GLN A 29 -7.76 2.71 3.40
N LEU A 30 -8.14 3.93 3.77
CA LEU A 30 -8.01 5.09 2.88
C LEU A 30 -6.54 5.36 2.54
N TYR A 31 -5.64 5.35 3.54
CA TYR A 31 -4.22 5.54 3.29
C TYR A 31 -3.62 4.48 2.36
N THR A 32 -4.08 3.22 2.43
CA THR A 32 -3.68 2.18 1.48
C THR A 32 -4.06 2.53 0.05
N VAL A 33 -5.28 3.03 -0.19
CA VAL A 33 -5.71 3.46 -1.53
C VAL A 33 -4.87 4.63 -2.01
N LEU A 34 -4.60 5.61 -1.15
CA LEU A 34 -3.75 6.75 -1.48
C LEU A 34 -2.31 6.34 -1.78
N ALA A 35 -1.74 5.42 -0.99
CA ALA A 35 -0.39 4.90 -1.18
C ALA A 35 -0.27 4.09 -2.48
N TRP A 36 -1.32 3.35 -2.85
CA TRP A 36 -1.37 2.62 -4.11
C TRP A 36 -1.31 3.59 -5.30
N VAL A 37 -2.22 4.58 -5.34
CA VAL A 37 -2.29 5.55 -6.45
C VAL A 37 -1.02 6.41 -6.51
N ALA A 38 -0.51 6.88 -5.35
CA ALA A 38 0.75 7.61 -5.31
C ALA A 38 1.93 6.76 -5.81
N GLY A 39 1.96 5.48 -5.43
CA GLY A 39 2.95 4.52 -5.91
C GLY A 39 2.89 4.33 -7.42
N GLU A 40 1.69 4.21 -8.01
CA GLU A 40 1.51 4.13 -9.47
C GLU A 40 2.08 5.36 -10.17
N ILE A 41 1.75 6.57 -9.69
CA ILE A 41 2.23 7.82 -10.28
C ILE A 41 3.76 7.88 -10.23
N VAL A 42 4.36 7.58 -9.08
CA VAL A 42 5.82 7.57 -8.92
C VAL A 42 6.45 6.53 -9.83
N GLY A 43 5.87 5.33 -9.91
CA GLY A 43 6.31 4.27 -10.81
C GLY A 43 6.23 4.70 -12.28
N PHE A 44 5.14 5.34 -12.70
CA PHE A 44 5.02 5.86 -14.06
C PHE A 44 6.07 6.91 -14.39
N ILE A 45 6.32 7.84 -13.48
CA ILE A 45 7.37 8.86 -13.65
C ILE A 45 8.73 8.19 -13.81
N ILE A 46 9.07 7.25 -12.92
CA ILE A 46 10.34 6.50 -13.01
C ILE A 46 10.41 5.71 -14.33
N GLY A 47 9.31 5.09 -14.74
CA GLY A 47 9.23 4.34 -15.99
C GLY A 47 9.51 5.22 -17.20
N LEU A 48 8.92 6.43 -17.25
CA LEU A 48 9.16 7.40 -18.32
C LEU A 48 10.59 7.96 -18.33
N LEU A 49 11.26 7.99 -17.18
CA LEU A 49 12.67 8.42 -17.09
C LEU A 49 13.65 7.36 -17.56
N ILE A 50 13.31 6.08 -17.43
CA ILE A 50 14.20 4.94 -17.75
C ILE A 50 13.93 4.39 -19.15
N PHE A 51 12.67 4.33 -19.57
CA PHE A 51 12.26 3.71 -20.83
C PHE A 51 11.82 4.77 -21.84
N GLU A 52 12.00 4.45 -23.12
CA GLU A 52 11.41 5.24 -24.20
C GLU A 52 9.87 5.21 -24.12
N ILE A 53 9.22 6.31 -24.51
CA ILE A 53 7.76 6.46 -24.47
C ILE A 53 7.02 5.39 -25.28
N ASN A 54 7.70 4.79 -26.25
CA ASN A 54 7.18 3.73 -27.12
C ASN A 54 7.08 2.38 -26.38
N ASN A 55 7.80 2.20 -25.28
CA ASN A 55 7.80 0.98 -24.48
C ASN A 55 6.73 1.04 -23.37
N PHE A 56 5.47 1.14 -23.81
CA PHE A 56 4.31 1.26 -22.93
C PHE A 56 4.22 0.14 -21.91
N VAL A 57 4.54 -1.10 -22.29
CA VAL A 57 4.47 -2.25 -21.38
C VAL A 57 5.41 -2.07 -20.19
N SER A 58 6.65 -1.64 -20.43
CA SER A 58 7.64 -1.47 -19.35
C SER A 58 7.26 -0.31 -18.43
N ILE A 59 6.72 0.78 -18.99
CA ILE A 59 6.21 1.92 -18.21
C ILE A 59 5.02 1.50 -17.33
N MET A 60 4.08 0.72 -17.87
CA MET A 60 2.94 0.18 -17.12
C MET A 60 3.37 -0.76 -15.99
N LEU A 61 4.35 -1.64 -16.25
CA LEU A 61 4.90 -2.51 -15.22
C LEU A 61 5.60 -1.71 -14.11
N MET A 62 6.26 -0.61 -14.45
CA MET A 62 6.87 0.26 -13.44
C MET A 62 5.82 0.96 -12.57
N GLY A 63 4.71 1.42 -13.16
CA GLY A 63 3.55 1.92 -12.41
C GLY A 63 3.04 0.89 -11.41
N LEU A 64 2.76 -0.33 -11.88
CA LEU A 64 2.30 -1.43 -11.02
C LEU A 64 3.31 -1.76 -9.91
N ALA A 65 4.60 -1.82 -10.23
CA ALA A 65 5.66 -2.06 -9.25
C ALA A 65 5.66 -0.96 -8.17
N GLY A 66 5.55 0.31 -8.58
CA GLY A 66 5.44 1.44 -7.66
C GLY A 66 4.22 1.35 -6.73
N ALA A 67 3.06 0.93 -7.25
CA ALA A 67 1.85 0.69 -6.48
C ALA A 67 2.06 -0.35 -5.37
N ILE A 68 2.63 -1.49 -5.76
CA ILE A 68 2.95 -2.61 -4.86
C ILE A 68 3.95 -2.16 -3.79
N THR A 69 4.99 -1.42 -4.18
CA THR A 69 5.95 -0.84 -3.24
C THR A 69 5.28 0.12 -2.27
N GLY A 70 4.40 1.01 -2.74
CA GLY A 70 3.62 1.93 -1.90
C GLY A 70 2.78 1.20 -0.86
N TYR A 71 2.10 0.12 -1.26
CA TYR A 71 1.37 -0.77 -0.36
C TYR A 71 2.28 -1.36 0.73
N PHE A 72 3.39 -1.99 0.32
CA PHE A 72 4.29 -2.66 1.27
C PHE A 72 5.00 -1.67 2.20
N ALA A 73 5.37 -0.48 1.73
CA ALA A 73 5.93 0.57 2.57
C ALA A 73 4.94 1.01 3.65
N LEU A 74 3.67 1.22 3.29
CA LEU A 74 2.61 1.57 4.24
C LEU A 74 2.35 0.43 5.22
N LYS A 75 2.27 -0.82 4.74
CA LYS A 75 2.12 -2.01 5.59
C LYS A 75 3.27 -2.13 6.58
N ALA A 76 4.52 -1.97 6.12
CA ALA A 76 5.69 -2.02 6.98
C ALA A 76 5.69 -0.92 8.04
N ASN A 77 5.26 0.30 7.70
CA ASN A 77 5.09 1.39 8.68
C ASN A 77 4.03 1.04 9.74
N LEU A 78 2.87 0.53 9.31
CA LEU A 78 1.78 0.16 10.20
C LEU A 78 2.17 -0.99 11.13
N SER A 79 2.78 -2.05 10.59
CA SER A 79 3.15 -3.25 11.36
C SER A 79 4.21 -2.99 12.42
N ARG A 80 5.05 -1.97 12.24
CA ARG A 80 6.07 -1.55 13.22
C ARG A 80 5.51 -0.82 14.44
N ARG A 81 4.22 -0.45 14.43
CA ARG A 81 3.57 0.19 15.59
C ARG A 81 3.33 -0.85 16.69
N PRO A 82 3.33 -0.44 17.98
CA PRO A 82 3.03 -1.34 19.09
C PRO A 82 1.60 -1.88 19.00
N ASP A 83 1.38 -3.12 19.42
CA ASP A 83 0.04 -3.68 19.55
C ASP A 83 -0.66 -3.08 20.79
N ALA A 84 -1.92 -2.68 20.63
CA ALA A 84 -2.64 -2.02 21.73
C ALA A 84 -3.02 -2.97 22.87
N PHE A 85 -2.99 -4.28 22.62
CA PHE A 85 -3.46 -5.32 23.54
C PHE A 85 -2.32 -6.15 24.16
N GLU A 86 -1.05 -5.81 23.93
CA GLU A 86 0.08 -6.48 24.59
C GLU A 86 0.34 -5.99 26.02
N ASP A 87 -0.06 -4.76 26.36
CA ASP A 87 0.18 -4.18 27.70
C ASP A 87 -0.80 -4.69 28.78
N ASP A 88 -2.01 -5.12 28.40
CA ASP A 88 -3.03 -5.60 29.36
C ASP A 88 -2.75 -7.02 29.91
N ILE A 89 -1.86 -7.80 29.28
CA ILE A 89 -1.54 -9.19 29.71
C ILE A 89 -0.32 -9.21 30.65
N LYS A 90 0.42 -8.10 30.78
CA LYS A 90 1.65 -8.01 31.60
C LYS A 90 1.48 -7.26 32.93
N GLN A 91 0.26 -6.88 33.32
CA GLN A 91 -0.07 -6.36 34.67
C GLN A 91 -0.62 -7.48 35.56
#